data_AF-A0A1T4WQQ1-F1
#
_entry.id   AF-A0A1T4WQQ1-F1
#
_cell.length_a   1.000
_cell.length_b   1.000
_cell.length_c   1.000
_cell.angle_alpha   90.00
_cell.angle_beta   90.00
_cell.angle_gamma   90.00
#
_symmetry.space_group_name_H-M   'P 1'
#
loop_
_entity.id
_entity.type
_entity.pdbx_description
1 polymer ?
#
loop_
_entity_poly.entity_id
_entity_poly.type
_entity_poly.pdbx_seq_one_letter_code
_entity_poly.pdbx_strand_id
1 'polypeptide(L)'
;MTSPLDDMMKKFSELMPEPLRNMQDDLEKNMRSMMETGLQKMNLVTREEFDIQTAVLQRTREKLEALEARLSEWENKQASATEPTPSADAN
;
A
#
# COMPACT_ATOMS: atom_id res chain seq x y z
N MET A 1 -20.86 -7.46 7.02
CA MET A 1 -20.05 -7.94 5.88
C MET A 1 -19.41 -9.24 6.36
N THR A 2 -19.77 -10.38 5.77
CA THR A 2 -19.18 -11.67 6.14
C THR A 2 -17.69 -11.67 5.81
N SER A 3 -16.87 -12.30 6.65
CA SER A 3 -15.43 -12.34 6.40
C SER A 3 -15.15 -13.13 5.12
N PRO A 4 -14.14 -12.77 4.30
CA PRO A 4 -13.78 -13.52 3.09
C PRO A 4 -13.45 -15.00 3.39
N LEU A 5 -13.08 -15.30 4.64
CA LEU A 5 -12.88 -16.65 5.15
C LEU A 5 -14.20 -17.45 5.23
N ASP A 6 -15.30 -16.81 5.63
CA ASP A 6 -16.61 -17.45 5.76
C ASP A 6 -17.20 -17.79 4.38
N ASP A 7 -16.98 -16.91 3.39
CA ASP A 7 -17.39 -17.16 2.01
C ASP A 7 -16.62 -18.33 1.38
N MET A 8 -15.35 -18.51 1.75
CA MET A 8 -14.52 -19.63 1.33
C MET A 8 -14.97 -20.94 2.00
N MET A 9 -15.31 -20.91 3.28
CA MET A 9 -15.86 -22.06 4.01
C MET A 9 -17.22 -22.50 3.45
N LYS A 10 -18.08 -21.54 3.10
CA LYS A 10 -19.37 -21.84 2.50
C LYS A 10 -19.22 -22.56 1.16
N LYS A 11 -18.36 -22.06 0.27
CA LYS A 11 -18.04 -22.73 -1.00
C LYS A 11 -17.41 -24.11 -0.82
N PHE A 12 -16.57 -24.27 0.20
CA PHE A 12 -15.98 -25.58 0.51
C PHE A 12 -17.04 -26.59 0.97
N SER A 13 -17.97 -26.17 1.84
CA SER A 13 -19.08 -27.02 2.29
C SER A 13 -20.03 -27.42 1.16
N GLU A 14 -20.23 -26.53 0.18
CA GLU A 14 -21.05 -26.81 -1.02
C GLU A 14 -20.40 -27.84 -1.97
N LEU A 15 -19.07 -28.02 -1.90
CA LEU A 15 -18.30 -28.95 -2.72
C LEU A 15 -18.00 -30.29 -2.02
N MET A 16 -18.43 -30.49 -0.76
CA MET A 16 -18.15 -31.72 -0.03
C MET A 16 -19.12 -32.87 -0.37
N PRO A 17 -18.63 -34.11 -0.58
CA PRO A 17 -19.46 -35.29 -0.83
C PRO A 17 -20.24 -35.71 0.44
N GLU A 18 -21.45 -36.26 0.26
CA GLU A 18 -22.39 -36.62 1.35
C GLU A 18 -21.79 -37.35 2.56
N PRO A 19 -20.88 -38.33 2.42
CA PRO A 19 -20.30 -39.04 3.56
C PRO A 19 -19.53 -38.13 4.52
N LEU A 20 -18.97 -37.02 4.02
CA LEU A 20 -18.21 -36.05 4.81
C LEU A 20 -19.10 -34.97 5.45
N ARG A 21 -20.36 -34.89 5.04
CA ARG A 21 -21.32 -33.88 5.52
C ARG A 21 -21.72 -34.12 6.98
N ASN A 22 -21.71 -35.36 7.44
CA ASN A 22 -21.94 -35.72 8.85
C ASN A 22 -20.75 -35.39 9.77
N MET A 23 -19.57 -35.14 9.19
CA MET A 23 -18.35 -34.70 9.89
C MET A 23 -18.00 -33.24 9.54
N GLN A 24 -18.94 -32.52 8.92
CA GLN A 24 -18.72 -31.18 8.38
C GLN A 24 -18.26 -30.21 9.46
N ASP A 25 -18.96 -30.15 10.59
CA ASP A 25 -18.71 -29.16 11.62
C ASP A 25 -17.31 -29.30 12.25
N ASP A 26 -16.87 -30.53 12.49
CA ASP A 26 -15.53 -30.80 13.04
C ASP A 26 -14.42 -30.55 12.02
N LEU A 27 -14.66 -30.88 10.74
CA LEU A 27 -13.73 -30.59 9.65
C LEU A 27 -13.61 -29.08 9.39
N GLU A 28 -14.73 -28.37 9.38
CA GLU A 28 -14.79 -26.92 9.20
C GLU A 28 -14.03 -26.21 10.32
N LYS A 29 -14.25 -26.61 11.57
CA LYS A 29 -13.56 -26.03 12.73
C LYS A 29 -12.05 -26.27 12.68
N ASN A 30 -11.62 -27.48 12.31
CA ASN A 30 -10.19 -27.80 12.17
C ASN A 30 -9.55 -27.03 11.01
N MET A 31 -10.23 -26.93 9.86
CA MET A 31 -9.75 -26.14 8.72
C MET A 31 -9.66 -24.65 9.04
N ARG A 32 -10.66 -24.08 9.73
CA ARG A 32 -10.63 -22.69 10.19
C ARG A 32 -9.42 -22.44 11.09
N SER A 33 -9.19 -23.29 12.08
CA SER A 33 -8.04 -23.17 12.99
C SER A 33 -6.70 -23.29 12.27
N MET A 34 -6.58 -24.23 11.31
CA MET A 34 -5.36 -24.38 10.51
C MET A 34 -5.13 -23.18 9.58
N MET A 35 -6.16 -22.62 8.96
CA MET A 35 -6.06 -21.43 8.12
C MET A 35 -5.74 -20.18 8.94
N GLU A 36 -6.37 -19.98 10.09
CA GLU A 36 -6.06 -18.89 11.01
C GLU A 36 -4.61 -18.96 11.48
N THR A 37 -4.14 -20.15 11.86
CA THR A 37 -2.74 -20.39 12.24
C THR A 37 -1.79 -20.20 11.06
N GLY A 38 -2.18 -20.62 9.85
CA GLY A 38 -1.40 -20.46 8.63
C GLY A 38 -1.24 -18.98 8.24
N LEU A 39 -2.34 -18.23 8.27
CA LEU A 39 -2.35 -16.78 8.04
C LEU A 39 -1.53 -16.05 9.10
N GLN A 40 -1.63 -16.41 10.38
CA GLN A 40 -0.79 -15.84 11.44
C GLN A 40 0.71 -16.14 11.26
N LYS A 41 1.06 -17.28 10.64
CA LYS A 41 2.45 -17.68 10.36
C LYS A 41 3.00 -17.12 9.06
N MET A 42 2.16 -16.67 8.14
CA MET A 42 2.61 -15.80 7.06
C MET A 42 3.00 -14.48 7.69
N ASN A 43 4.14 -13.90 7.29
CA ASN A 43 4.58 -12.57 7.75
C ASN A 43 3.63 -11.48 7.18
N LEU A 44 2.35 -11.55 7.55
CA LEU A 44 1.33 -10.65 7.11
C LEU A 44 1.63 -9.30 7.74
N VAL A 45 1.96 -8.34 6.89
CA VAL A 45 1.99 -6.94 7.30
C VAL A 45 0.57 -6.61 7.73
N THR A 46 0.41 -6.21 8.99
CA THR A 46 -0.90 -5.82 9.49
C THR A 46 -1.41 -4.64 8.67
N ARG A 47 -2.74 -4.51 8.58
CA ARG A 47 -3.33 -3.37 7.85
C ARG A 47 -2.82 -2.03 8.38
N GLU A 48 -2.61 -1.96 9.69
CA GLU A 48 -2.04 -0.79 10.37
C GLU A 48 -0.60 -0.49 9.92
N GLU A 49 0.27 -1.50 9.84
CA GLU A 49 1.65 -1.31 9.35
C GLU A 49 1.69 -0.91 7.87
N PHE A 50 0.78 -1.44 7.05
CA PHE A 50 0.64 -1.03 5.65
C PHE A 50 0.23 0.45 5.54
N ASP A 51 -0.75 0.87 6.34
CA ASP A 51 -1.22 2.25 6.37
C ASP A 51 -0.12 3.21 6.85
N ILE A 52 0.69 2.81 7.85
CA ILE A 52 1.86 3.57 8.31
C ILE A 52 2.89 3.74 7.20
N GLN A 53 3.26 2.69 6.48
CA GLN A 53 4.23 2.78 5.38
C GLN A 53 3.73 3.69 4.25
N THR A 54 2.43 3.61 3.95
CA THR A 54 1.78 4.49 2.97
C THR A 54 1.87 5.95 3.38
N ALA A 55 1.60 6.25 4.66
CA ALA A 55 1.73 7.61 5.21
C ALA A 55 3.18 8.13 5.16
N VAL A 56 4.17 7.27 5.41
CA VAL A 56 5.59 7.62 5.28
C VAL A 56 5.92 7.97 3.82
N LEU A 57 5.46 7.17 2.85
CA LEU A 57 5.66 7.43 1.42
C LEU A 57 4.97 8.73 0.96
N GLN A 58 3.79 9.03 1.48
CA GLN A 58 3.12 10.29 1.19
C GLN A 58 3.95 11.48 1.69
N ARG A 59 4.43 11.41 2.94
CA ARG A 59 5.27 12.45 3.53
C ARG A 59 6.60 12.65 2.79
N THR A 60 7.19 11.58 2.25
CA THR A 60 8.42 11.71 1.44
C THR A 60 8.14 12.37 0.09
N ARG A 61 7.00 12.08 -0.55
CA ARG A 61 6.57 12.81 -1.77
C ARG A 61 6.37 14.29 -1.51
N GLU A 62 5.65 14.66 -0.46
CA GLU A 62 5.43 16.07 -0.11
C GLU A 62 6.76 16.82 0.13
N LYS A 63 7.72 16.18 0.80
CA LYS A 63 9.06 16.74 1.00
C LYS A 63 9.85 16.85 -0.30
N LEU A 64 9.71 15.88 -1.20
CA LEU A 64 10.36 15.89 -2.51
C LEU A 64 9.84 17.06 -3.34
N GLU A 65 8.53 17.22 -3.44
CA GLU A 65 7.88 18.32 -4.16
C GLU A 65 8.29 19.69 -3.59
N ALA A 66 8.37 19.82 -2.27
CA ALA A 66 8.83 21.06 -1.63
C ALA A 66 10.30 21.38 -1.95
N LEU A 67 11.16 20.37 -2.07
CA LEU A 67 12.56 20.54 -2.45
C LEU A 67 12.70 20.87 -3.93
N GLU A 68 11.92 20.23 -4.80
CA GLU A 68 11.86 20.54 -6.24
C GLU A 68 11.39 21.97 -6.48
N ALA A 69 10.36 22.42 -5.76
CA ALA A 69 9.89 23.81 -5.83
C ALA A 69 10.99 24.80 -5.42
N ARG A 70 11.69 24.53 -4.30
CA ARG A 70 12.83 25.34 -3.88
C ARG A 70 13.95 25.33 -4.92
N LEU A 71 14.27 24.18 -5.50
CA LEU A 71 15.31 24.12 -6.53
C LEU A 71 14.93 24.98 -7.74
N SER A 72 13.68 24.90 -8.20
CA SER A 72 13.17 25.71 -9.31
C SER A 72 13.23 27.22 -9.00
N GLU A 73 12.87 27.63 -7.78
CA GLU A 73 13.01 29.03 -7.36
C GLU A 73 14.47 29.51 -7.43
N TRP A 74 15.41 28.68 -7.01
CA TRP A 74 16.84 29.01 -7.03
C TRP A 74 17.42 29.03 -8.45
N GLU A 75 17.04 28.07 -9.29
CA GLU A 75 17.42 28.03 -10.71
C GLU A 75 16.88 29.27 -11.45
N ASN A 76 15.61 29.63 -11.24
CA ASN A 76 15.02 30.83 -11.83
C ASN A 76 15.71 32.11 -11.35
N LYS A 77 16.06 32.19 -10.06
CA LYS A 77 16.78 33.35 -9.51
C LYS A 77 18.19 33.48 -10.11
N GLN A 78 18.89 32.36 -10.33
CA GLN A 78 20.20 32.39 -11.00
C GLN A 78 20.12 32.71 -12.50
N ALA A 79 19.08 32.22 -13.19
CA ALA A 79 18.82 32.59 -14.58
C ALA A 79 18.57 34.09 -14.73
N SER A 80 17.78 34.69 -13.83
CA SER A 80 17.54 36.15 -13.82
C SER A 80 18.74 37.01 -13.42
N ALA A 81 19.77 36.42 -12.78
CA ALA A 81 21.00 37.13 -12.43
C ALA A 81 22.04 37.17 -13.56
N THR A 82 21.79 36.46 -14.67
CA THR A 82 22.73 36.32 -15.80
C THR A 82 22.25 37.05 -17.06
N GLU A 83 21.17 37.83 -17.02
CA GLU A 83 20.87 38.74 -18.14
C GLU A 83 22.00 39.79 -18.25
N PRO A 84 22.73 39.79 -19.38
CA PRO A 84 23.84 40.70 -19.58
C PRO A 84 23.26 42.09 -19.72
N THR A 85 23.85 43.05 -19.00
CA THR A 85 23.72 44.47 -19.35
C THR A 85 24.04 44.58 -20.85
N PRO A 86 23.08 44.94 -21.72
CA PRO A 86 23.39 45.15 -23.12
C PRO A 86 24.40 46.30 -23.16
N SER A 87 25.60 45.99 -23.62
CA SER A 87 26.63 46.95 -23.96
C SER A 87 26.01 47.98 -24.88
N ALA A 88 25.78 49.18 -24.33
CA ALA A 88 25.54 50.38 -25.11
C ALA A 88 26.88 50.79 -25.74
N ASP A 89 27.29 50.09 -26.79
CA ASP A 89 28.23 50.59 -27.78
C ASP A 89 27.42 51.12 -28.96
N ALA A 90 27.32 52.45 -29.08
CA ALA A 90 27.28 53.21 -30.34
C ALA A 90 26.85 54.67 -30.11
N ASN A 91 27.81 55.58 -29.86
CA ASN A 91 28.06 56.80 -30.64
C ASN A 91 29.31 57.54 -30.14
#